data_AF-A0AAW1SDG6-F1
#
_entry.id   AF-A0AAW1SDG6-F1
#
_cell.length_a   1.000
_cell.length_b   1.000
_cell.length_c   1.000
_cell.angle_alpha   90.00
_cell.angle_beta   90.00
_cell.angle_gamma   90.00
#
_symmetry.space_group_name_H-M   'P 1'
#
loop_
_entity.id
_entity.type
_entity.pdbx_description
1 polymer ?
#
loop_
_entity_poly.entity_id
_entity_poly.type
_entity_poly.pdbx_seq_one_letter_code
_entity_poly.pdbx_strand_id
1 'polypeptide(L)'
;MALPEVTLQRRLGSHATVALAQQQELALVSTVSAAKRKVTDLLQASASLHSSPPDMKPAVEELVVENPTAKAGEATLSGRFEGTWEVFSAPHIASLGAACGARFEPIRYRLEGDRLVSNVRFSSSLAQEGWLSASGRLKPAISNDVVEVAFDKFWVDFGSNSLRPSLGSEGALDRVVGALGRAGFFSHFAVFPVLYLDDDMAVFRFPPLNSNIAVRRVA
;
A
#
# COMPACT_ATOMS: atom_id res chain seq x y z
N MET A 1 -56.66 36.78 18.27
CA MET A 1 -56.46 35.38 17.81
C MET A 1 -55.53 35.46 16.60
N ALA A 2 -54.22 35.36 16.80
CA ALA A 2 -53.20 35.51 15.76
C ALA A 2 -52.33 34.25 15.75
N LEU A 3 -52.13 33.67 14.56
CA LEU A 3 -51.50 32.37 14.28
C LEU A 3 -49.96 32.45 14.34
N PRO A 4 -49.25 31.30 14.50
CA PRO A 4 -47.81 31.24 14.69
C PRO A 4 -47.07 31.13 13.35
N GLU A 5 -46.50 32.23 12.86
CA GLU A 5 -45.76 32.28 11.59
C GLU A 5 -44.24 32.01 11.73
N VAL A 6 -43.74 31.92 12.96
CA VAL A 6 -42.28 31.94 13.22
C VAL A 6 -41.62 30.56 13.14
N THR A 7 -42.38 29.46 13.16
CA THR A 7 -41.82 28.10 13.27
C THR A 7 -41.40 27.49 11.91
N LEU A 8 -41.92 27.98 10.78
CA LEU A 8 -41.66 27.40 9.45
C LEU A 8 -40.32 27.84 8.83
N GLN A 9 -39.89 29.08 9.07
CA GLN A 9 -38.64 29.60 8.48
C GLN A 9 -37.38 28.97 9.09
N ARG A 10 -37.42 28.53 10.34
CA ARG A 10 -36.26 27.92 11.04
C ARG A 10 -35.94 26.50 10.54
N ARG A 11 -36.95 25.75 10.07
CA ARG A 11 -36.75 24.37 9.55
C ARG A 11 -36.15 24.37 8.14
N LEU A 12 -36.57 25.30 7.27
CA LEU A 12 -36.06 25.38 5.89
C LEU A 12 -34.57 25.76 5.82
N GLY A 13 -34.10 26.65 6.71
CA GLY A 13 -32.68 27.02 6.77
C GLY A 13 -31.77 25.88 7.25
N SER A 14 -32.26 25.01 8.14
CA SER A 14 -31.49 23.86 8.66
C SER A 14 -31.30 22.76 7.60
N HIS A 15 -32.34 22.44 6.81
CA HIS A 15 -32.22 21.42 5.77
C HIS A 15 -31.36 21.87 4.58
N ALA A 16 -31.46 23.13 4.17
CA ALA A 16 -30.64 23.67 3.08
C ALA A 16 -29.14 23.69 3.45
N THR A 17 -28.81 24.02 4.70
CA THR A 17 -27.42 24.06 5.18
C THR A 17 -26.81 22.66 5.30
N VAL A 18 -27.59 21.67 5.76
CA VAL A 18 -27.14 20.28 5.81
C VAL A 18 -26.98 19.69 4.41
N ALA A 19 -27.88 20.00 3.48
CA ALA A 19 -27.77 19.56 2.09
C ALA A 19 -26.55 20.16 1.36
N LEU A 20 -26.26 21.46 1.59
CA LEU A 20 -25.07 22.12 1.05
C LEU A 20 -23.78 21.56 1.65
N ALA A 21 -23.75 21.28 2.94
CA ALA A 21 -22.61 20.64 3.60
C ALA A 21 -22.39 19.21 3.07
N GLN A 22 -23.45 18.42 2.91
CA GLN A 22 -23.38 17.09 2.32
C GLN A 22 -22.97 17.12 0.84
N GLN A 23 -23.44 18.10 0.06
CA GLN A 23 -23.04 18.26 -1.34
C GLN A 23 -21.59 18.74 -1.47
N GLN A 24 -21.09 19.59 -0.57
CA GLN A 24 -19.67 19.96 -0.52
C GLN A 24 -18.82 18.76 -0.09
N GLU A 25 -19.25 17.97 0.88
CA GLU A 25 -18.57 16.75 1.33
C GLU A 25 -18.55 15.68 0.22
N LEU A 26 -19.66 15.50 -0.51
CA LEU A 26 -19.75 14.64 -1.70
C LEU A 26 -18.92 15.15 -2.89
N ALA A 27 -18.80 16.48 -3.07
CA ALA A 27 -17.95 17.08 -4.10
C ALA A 27 -16.45 16.92 -3.77
N LEU A 28 -16.09 17.00 -2.49
CA LEU A 28 -14.76 16.66 -1.97
C LEU A 28 -14.44 15.16 -2.13
N VAL A 29 -15.45 14.30 -2.02
CA VAL A 29 -15.31 12.83 -2.17
C VAL A 29 -15.24 12.37 -3.64
N SER A 30 -15.78 13.11 -4.60
CA SER A 30 -15.89 12.64 -6.00
C SER A 30 -14.85 13.19 -6.99
N THR A 31 -13.98 14.11 -6.57
CA THR A 31 -12.92 14.59 -7.47
C THR A 31 -11.74 13.64 -7.40
N VAL A 32 -11.71 12.62 -8.26
CA VAL A 32 -10.48 11.87 -8.53
C VAL A 32 -9.40 12.91 -8.83
N SER A 33 -8.33 12.90 -8.04
CA SER A 33 -7.28 13.90 -8.17
C SER A 33 -6.64 13.79 -9.56
N ALA A 34 -6.10 14.88 -10.10
CA ALA A 34 -5.50 14.85 -11.44
C ALA A 34 -4.31 13.87 -11.48
N ALA A 35 -3.54 13.79 -10.39
CA ALA A 35 -2.43 12.85 -10.27
C ALA A 35 -2.92 11.39 -10.23
N LYS A 36 -4.02 11.09 -9.51
CA LYS A 36 -4.58 9.72 -9.47
C LYS A 36 -5.04 9.25 -10.85
N ARG A 37 -5.68 10.13 -11.63
CA ARG A 37 -6.05 9.83 -13.03
C ARG A 37 -4.80 9.48 -13.85
N LYS A 38 -3.77 10.33 -13.79
CA LYS A 38 -2.51 10.11 -14.51
C LYS A 38 -1.86 8.75 -14.17
N VAL A 39 -1.78 8.40 -12.89
CA VAL A 39 -1.27 7.07 -12.47
C VAL A 39 -2.15 5.95 -13.02
N THR A 40 -3.47 6.09 -12.92
CA THR A 40 -4.42 5.09 -13.43
C THR A 40 -4.27 4.86 -14.94
N ASP A 41 -4.16 5.95 -15.72
CA ASP A 41 -3.99 5.89 -17.17
C ASP A 41 -2.67 5.20 -17.55
N LEU A 42 -1.58 5.50 -16.84
CA LEU A 42 -0.29 4.84 -17.03
C LEU A 42 -0.37 3.34 -16.72
N LEU A 43 -1.09 2.94 -15.66
CA LEU A 43 -1.28 1.54 -15.31
C LEU A 43 -2.15 0.79 -16.34
N GLN A 44 -3.13 1.44 -16.94
CA GLN A 44 -3.97 0.86 -17.99
C GLN A 44 -3.24 0.73 -19.33
N ALA A 45 -2.36 1.70 -19.66
CA ALA A 45 -1.54 1.67 -20.86
C ALA A 45 -0.36 0.68 -20.76
N SER A 46 0.00 0.25 -19.56
CA SER A 46 1.12 -0.67 -19.34
C SER A 46 0.73 -2.12 -19.64
N ALA A 47 1.60 -2.84 -20.35
CA ALA A 47 1.39 -4.27 -20.67
C ALA A 47 1.38 -5.17 -19.41
N SER A 48 1.98 -4.71 -18.31
CA SER A 48 1.91 -5.34 -17.00
C SER A 48 2.10 -4.31 -15.89
N LEU A 49 1.70 -4.65 -14.66
CA LEU A 49 1.91 -3.79 -13.48
C LEU A 49 3.38 -3.50 -13.18
N HIS A 50 4.28 -4.34 -13.67
CA HIS A 50 5.70 -4.30 -13.32
C HIS A 50 6.55 -3.67 -14.43
N SER A 51 5.94 -3.42 -15.59
CA SER A 51 6.51 -2.56 -16.62
C SER A 51 6.25 -1.11 -16.24
N SER A 52 6.99 -0.55 -15.27
CA SER A 52 6.82 0.86 -14.90
C SER A 52 7.28 1.76 -16.07
N PRO A 53 6.38 2.51 -16.73
CA PRO A 53 6.78 3.45 -17.77
C PRO A 53 7.68 4.56 -17.16
N PRO A 54 8.53 5.22 -17.97
CA PRO A 54 9.42 6.29 -17.49
C PRO A 54 8.68 7.37 -16.68
N ASP A 55 7.43 7.67 -17.07
CA ASP A 55 6.59 8.69 -16.45
C ASP A 55 5.91 8.24 -15.14
N MET A 56 6.01 6.96 -14.76
CA MET A 56 5.38 6.42 -13.55
C MET A 56 5.94 7.07 -12.28
N LYS A 57 7.27 7.24 -12.20
CA LYS A 57 7.89 7.84 -11.01
C LYS A 57 7.43 9.29 -10.80
N PRO A 58 7.52 10.20 -11.79
CA PRO A 58 6.95 11.55 -11.68
C PRO A 58 5.46 11.55 -11.32
N ALA A 59 4.66 10.67 -11.92
CA ALA A 59 3.22 10.59 -11.62
C ALA A 59 2.94 10.18 -10.16
N VAL A 60 3.73 9.25 -9.60
CA VAL A 60 3.65 8.88 -8.18
C VAL A 60 4.10 10.03 -7.26
N GLU A 61 5.11 10.81 -7.66
CA GLU A 61 5.54 11.99 -6.91
C GLU A 61 4.46 13.07 -6.87
N GLU A 62 3.76 13.30 -7.98
CA GLU A 62 2.57 14.17 -8.03
C GLU A 62 1.44 13.63 -7.14
N LEU A 63 1.20 12.31 -7.17
CA LEU A 63 0.14 11.67 -6.39
C LEU A 63 0.30 11.91 -4.88
N VAL A 64 1.54 11.81 -4.38
CA VAL A 64 1.86 12.02 -2.96
C VAL A 64 1.49 13.43 -2.47
N VAL A 65 1.59 14.45 -3.33
CA VAL A 65 1.24 15.83 -2.97
C VAL A 65 -0.28 15.98 -2.75
N GLU A 66 -1.07 15.14 -3.41
CA GLU A 66 -2.54 15.17 -3.38
C GLU A 66 -3.13 14.12 -2.41
N ASN A 67 -2.40 13.71 -1.37
CA ASN A 67 -2.87 12.72 -0.40
C ASN A 67 -4.23 13.11 0.23
N PRO A 68 -5.31 12.33 -0.03
CA PRO A 68 -6.64 12.66 0.46
C PRO A 68 -6.85 12.26 1.92
N THR A 69 -5.99 11.39 2.47
CA THR A 69 -6.16 10.83 3.81
C THR A 69 -5.29 11.57 4.82
N ALA A 70 -5.93 12.33 5.69
CA ALA A 70 -5.27 12.86 6.89
C ALA A 70 -4.87 11.70 7.82
N LYS A 71 -3.68 11.78 8.43
CA LYS A 71 -3.20 10.77 9.39
C LYS A 71 -3.15 9.36 8.76
N ALA A 72 -2.51 9.25 7.60
CA ALA A 72 -2.59 8.07 6.75
C ALA A 72 -2.03 6.79 7.42
N GLY A 73 -1.06 6.93 8.32
CA GLY A 73 -0.53 5.82 9.12
C GLY A 73 -1.56 5.26 10.10
N GLU A 74 -2.28 6.12 10.83
CA GLU A 74 -3.37 5.72 11.73
C GLU A 74 -4.53 5.09 10.95
N ALA A 75 -4.93 5.71 9.83
CA ALA A 75 -6.01 5.23 8.99
C ALA A 75 -5.76 3.81 8.44
N THR A 76 -4.50 3.46 8.15
CA THR A 76 -4.10 2.13 7.68
C THR A 76 -4.56 1.00 8.64
N LEU A 77 -4.70 1.30 9.94
CA LEU A 77 -5.09 0.33 10.97
C LEU A 77 -6.60 0.15 11.14
N SER A 78 -7.43 0.89 10.38
CA SER A 78 -8.89 0.93 10.54
C SER A 78 -9.66 -0.30 10.01
N GLY A 79 -8.97 -1.29 9.42
CA GLY A 79 -9.60 -2.45 8.76
C GLY A 79 -10.19 -2.15 7.37
N ARG A 80 -10.46 -0.87 7.04
CA ARG A 80 -10.93 -0.45 5.70
C ARG A 80 -10.00 -0.89 4.56
N PHE A 81 -8.71 -1.04 4.86
CA PHE A 81 -7.67 -1.31 3.87
C PHE A 81 -7.30 -2.80 3.74
N GLU A 82 -8.02 -3.70 4.41
CA GLU A 82 -7.86 -5.15 4.27
C GLU A 82 -8.04 -5.61 2.82
N GLY A 83 -7.20 -6.53 2.37
CA GLY A 83 -7.22 -7.03 1.00
C GLY A 83 -5.83 -7.36 0.46
N THR A 84 -5.76 -7.63 -0.84
CA THR A 84 -4.51 -7.87 -1.56
C THR A 84 -4.10 -6.62 -2.33
N TRP A 85 -2.87 -6.21 -2.11
CA TRP A 85 -2.23 -5.06 -2.72
C TRP A 85 -1.04 -5.52 -3.55
N GLU A 86 -0.83 -4.95 -4.72
CA GLU A 86 0.28 -5.29 -5.61
C GLU A 86 1.10 -4.05 -5.92
N VAL A 87 2.43 -4.19 -5.86
CA VAL A 87 3.38 -3.11 -6.16
C VAL A 87 3.41 -2.86 -7.66
N PHE A 88 3.20 -1.61 -8.04
CA PHE A 88 3.33 -1.15 -9.43
C PHE A 88 4.52 -0.20 -9.66
N SER A 89 5.10 0.34 -8.59
CA SER A 89 6.31 1.17 -8.66
C SER A 89 7.16 0.98 -7.40
N ALA A 90 8.38 0.48 -7.56
CA ALA A 90 9.39 0.38 -6.51
C ALA A 90 10.80 0.45 -7.13
N PRO A 91 11.30 1.65 -7.48
CA PRO A 91 12.54 1.80 -8.26
C PRO A 91 13.76 1.10 -7.65
N HIS A 92 13.89 1.12 -6.33
CA HIS A 92 15.02 0.46 -5.66
C HIS A 92 15.01 -1.06 -5.78
N ILE A 93 13.83 -1.70 -5.79
CA ILE A 93 13.72 -3.16 -5.95
C ILE A 93 14.07 -3.56 -7.38
N ALA A 94 13.61 -2.78 -8.36
CA ALA A 94 13.97 -2.98 -9.76
C ALA A 94 15.49 -2.87 -9.97
N SER A 95 16.12 -1.84 -9.39
CA SER A 95 17.58 -1.68 -9.43
C SER A 95 18.32 -2.84 -8.76
N LEU A 96 17.85 -3.33 -7.62
CA LEU A 96 18.44 -4.48 -6.92
C LEU A 96 18.35 -5.76 -7.76
N GLY A 97 17.18 -6.02 -8.37
CA GLY A 97 17.00 -7.16 -9.27
C GLY A 97 17.99 -7.12 -10.44
N ALA A 98 18.07 -5.98 -11.13
CA ALA A 98 18.98 -5.79 -12.25
C ALA A 98 20.45 -6.05 -11.86
N ALA A 99 20.89 -5.53 -10.70
CA ALA A 99 22.26 -5.72 -10.21
C ALA A 99 22.59 -7.19 -9.90
N CYS A 100 21.61 -7.98 -9.45
CA CYS A 100 21.79 -9.38 -9.08
C CYS A 100 21.41 -10.38 -10.19
N GLY A 101 21.07 -9.91 -11.40
CA GLY A 101 20.61 -10.78 -12.49
C GLY A 101 19.29 -11.49 -12.18
N ALA A 102 18.46 -10.88 -11.36
CA ALA A 102 17.16 -11.39 -10.92
C ALA A 102 16.02 -10.42 -11.26
N ARG A 103 14.80 -10.92 -11.30
CA ARG A 103 13.58 -10.12 -11.35
C ARG A 103 12.74 -10.39 -10.13
N PHE A 104 12.16 -9.34 -9.57
CA PHE A 104 11.32 -9.39 -8.38
C PHE A 104 9.90 -8.95 -8.72
N GLU A 105 9.13 -9.84 -9.34
CA GLU A 105 7.78 -9.53 -9.83
C GLU A 105 6.92 -10.81 -9.95
N PRO A 106 5.65 -10.80 -9.50
CA PRO A 106 4.98 -9.71 -8.77
C PRO A 106 5.44 -9.60 -7.31
N ILE A 107 5.20 -8.41 -6.72
CA ILE A 107 5.32 -8.18 -5.27
C ILE A 107 3.92 -7.90 -4.73
N ARG A 108 3.45 -8.74 -3.81
CA ARG A 108 2.10 -8.69 -3.24
C ARG A 108 2.13 -8.56 -1.73
N TYR A 109 1.29 -7.68 -1.22
CA TYR A 109 0.97 -7.59 0.19
C TYR A 109 -0.46 -8.07 0.42
N ARG A 110 -0.67 -8.82 1.49
CA ARG A 110 -2.01 -9.17 1.99
C ARG A 110 -2.15 -8.61 3.39
N LEU A 111 -3.17 -7.77 3.57
CA LEU A 111 -3.51 -7.14 4.85
C LEU A 111 -4.81 -7.75 5.37
N GLU A 112 -4.77 -8.28 6.58
CA GLU A 112 -5.92 -8.87 7.30
C GLU A 112 -5.86 -8.44 8.77
N GLY A 113 -6.74 -7.54 9.19
CA GLY A 113 -6.62 -6.84 10.47
C GLY A 113 -5.28 -6.10 10.57
N ASP A 114 -4.51 -6.44 11.61
CA ASP A 114 -3.15 -5.94 11.80
C ASP A 114 -2.09 -6.83 11.13
N ARG A 115 -2.45 -7.95 10.51
CA ARG A 115 -1.49 -8.89 9.93
C ARG A 115 -1.12 -8.48 8.51
N LEU A 116 0.17 -8.34 8.25
CA LEU A 116 0.71 -8.11 6.91
C LEU A 116 1.51 -9.33 6.45
N VAL A 117 1.22 -9.83 5.25
CA VAL A 117 2.04 -10.84 4.55
C VAL A 117 2.58 -10.21 3.26
N SER A 118 3.90 -10.20 3.10
CA SER A 118 4.61 -9.79 1.89
C SER A 118 5.07 -11.03 1.13
N ASN A 119 4.79 -11.09 -0.17
CA ASN A 119 5.23 -12.15 -1.07
C ASN A 119 5.90 -11.51 -2.28
N VAL A 120 7.17 -11.83 -2.50
CA VAL A 120 7.98 -11.35 -3.61
C VAL A 120 8.35 -12.55 -4.46
N ARG A 121 7.83 -12.64 -5.69
CA ARG A 121 8.31 -13.66 -6.62
C ARG A 121 9.68 -13.26 -7.12
N PHE A 122 10.63 -14.18 -7.09
CA PHE A 122 11.93 -14.01 -7.72
C PHE A 122 12.07 -14.95 -8.91
N SER A 123 12.81 -14.50 -9.93
CA SER A 123 13.29 -15.35 -11.01
C SER A 123 14.69 -14.92 -11.42
N SER A 124 15.57 -15.87 -11.74
CA SER A 124 16.93 -15.59 -12.21
C SER A 124 17.18 -16.25 -13.57
N SER A 125 18.19 -15.74 -14.27
CA SER A 125 18.64 -16.28 -15.56
C SER A 125 19.19 -17.73 -15.47
N LEU A 126 19.48 -18.23 -14.26
CA LEU A 126 19.95 -19.59 -13.99
C LEU A 126 18.82 -20.59 -13.71
N ALA A 127 17.61 -20.33 -14.22
CA ALA A 127 16.41 -21.18 -14.11
C ALA A 127 15.91 -21.44 -12.67
N GLN A 128 16.34 -20.64 -11.69
CA GLN A 128 15.74 -20.67 -10.36
C GLN A 128 14.64 -19.62 -10.25
N GLU A 129 13.46 -20.07 -9.84
CA GLU A 129 12.34 -19.21 -9.52
C GLU A 129 11.69 -19.66 -8.22
N GLY A 130 10.99 -18.73 -7.58
CA GLY A 130 10.30 -19.00 -6.34
C GLY A 130 9.72 -17.74 -5.72
N TRP A 131 9.41 -17.83 -4.44
CA TRP A 131 8.84 -16.77 -3.64
C TRP A 131 9.66 -16.55 -2.39
N LEU A 132 9.96 -15.29 -2.10
CA LEU A 132 10.45 -14.83 -0.81
C LEU A 132 9.27 -14.22 -0.08
N SER A 133 8.96 -14.76 1.10
CA SER A 133 7.79 -14.34 1.85
C SER A 133 8.17 -13.93 3.26
N ALA A 134 7.46 -12.91 3.74
CA ALA A 134 7.59 -12.42 5.11
C ALA A 134 6.19 -12.16 5.68
N SER A 135 5.99 -12.45 6.97
CA SER A 135 4.77 -12.05 7.68
C SER A 135 5.10 -11.30 8.95
N GLY A 136 4.22 -10.39 9.32
CA GLY A 136 4.37 -9.55 10.50
C GLY A 136 3.07 -8.88 10.89
N ARG A 137 3.19 -7.88 11.76
CA ARG A 137 2.06 -7.05 12.20
C ARG A 137 2.32 -5.58 11.96
N LEU A 138 1.29 -4.88 11.52
CA LEU A 138 1.19 -3.44 11.55
C LEU A 138 1.02 -2.99 13.01
N LYS A 139 1.68 -1.91 13.38
CA LYS A 139 1.55 -1.26 14.68
C LYS A 139 1.39 0.24 14.50
N PRO A 140 0.68 0.91 15.42
CA PRO A 140 0.73 2.36 15.52
C PRO A 140 2.18 2.80 15.73
N ALA A 141 2.66 3.73 14.91
CA ALA A 141 3.96 4.35 15.12
C ALA A 141 3.86 5.59 16.01
N ILE A 142 5.00 6.22 16.29
CA ILE A 142 5.13 7.43 17.13
C ILE A 142 4.34 8.63 16.55
N SER A 143 4.04 8.62 15.24
CA SER A 143 3.33 9.69 14.54
C SER A 143 2.22 9.17 13.64
N ASN A 144 1.17 9.98 13.44
CA ASN A 144 -0.05 9.59 12.75
C ASN A 144 0.10 9.28 11.25
N ASP A 145 1.18 9.68 10.60
CA ASP A 145 1.45 9.45 9.16
C ASP A 145 2.45 8.31 8.91
N VAL A 146 2.70 7.50 9.93
CA VAL A 146 3.70 6.44 9.90
C VAL A 146 3.07 5.16 10.40
N VAL A 147 3.38 4.05 9.74
CA VAL A 147 3.04 2.70 10.20
C VAL A 147 4.32 1.95 10.52
N GLU A 148 4.33 1.20 11.62
CA GLU A 148 5.41 0.26 11.91
C GLU A 148 4.99 -1.14 11.44
N VAL A 149 5.88 -1.86 10.75
CA VAL A 149 5.72 -3.24 10.33
C VAL A 149 6.78 -4.10 11.02
N ALA A 150 6.36 -4.91 11.99
CA ALA A 150 7.23 -5.85 12.66
C ALA A 150 7.13 -7.24 12.00
N PHE A 151 8.01 -7.51 11.04
CA PHE A 151 8.13 -8.85 10.44
C PHE A 151 8.81 -9.82 11.42
N ASP A 152 8.17 -10.98 11.65
CA ASP A 152 8.64 -11.99 12.60
C ASP A 152 8.90 -13.36 11.94
N LYS A 153 8.31 -13.63 10.78
CA LYS A 153 8.48 -14.87 10.02
C LYS A 153 8.95 -14.58 8.61
N PHE A 154 9.86 -15.42 8.12
CA PHE A 154 10.38 -15.38 6.76
C PHE A 154 10.53 -16.79 6.23
N TRP A 155 10.20 -17.01 4.96
CA TRP A 155 10.33 -18.32 4.31
C TRP A 155 10.55 -18.17 2.81
N VAL A 156 10.95 -19.28 2.19
CA VAL A 156 11.16 -19.36 0.74
C VAL A 156 10.39 -20.54 0.16
N ASP A 157 9.77 -20.33 -0.98
CA ASP A 157 9.08 -21.38 -1.75
C ASP A 157 9.71 -21.48 -3.13
N PHE A 158 10.39 -22.60 -3.42
CA PHE A 158 10.93 -22.81 -4.77
C PHE A 158 9.87 -23.31 -5.74
N GLY A 159 9.89 -22.78 -6.96
CA GLY A 159 8.88 -23.01 -7.99
C GLY A 159 7.82 -21.91 -8.03
N SER A 160 7.45 -21.51 -9.24
CA SER A 160 6.47 -20.43 -9.47
C SER A 160 5.10 -20.65 -8.85
N ASN A 161 4.65 -21.90 -8.75
CA ASN A 161 3.31 -22.25 -8.27
C ASN A 161 3.31 -22.77 -6.82
N SER A 162 4.42 -22.60 -6.10
CA SER A 162 4.63 -23.19 -4.78
C SER A 162 4.30 -22.25 -3.61
N LEU A 163 3.72 -21.07 -3.88
CA LEU A 163 3.49 -20.03 -2.88
C LEU A 163 2.62 -20.56 -1.71
N ARG A 164 3.21 -20.66 -0.52
CA ARG A 164 2.47 -20.95 0.71
C ARG A 164 1.85 -19.66 1.26
N PRO A 165 0.57 -19.67 1.69
CA PRO A 165 -0.11 -18.47 2.20
C PRO A 165 0.42 -17.99 3.56
N SER A 166 1.07 -18.89 4.32
CA SER A 166 1.69 -18.62 5.60
C SER A 166 2.70 -19.71 5.96
N LEU A 167 3.69 -19.37 6.77
CA LEU A 167 4.61 -20.36 7.35
C LEU A 167 3.88 -21.25 8.37
N GLY A 168 3.73 -22.53 8.02
CA GLY A 168 3.24 -23.60 8.90
C GLY A 168 4.37 -24.20 9.74
N SER A 169 4.66 -25.49 9.56
CA SER A 169 5.85 -26.12 10.13
C SER A 169 7.11 -25.66 9.41
N GLU A 170 8.08 -25.10 10.16
CA GLU A 170 9.34 -24.60 9.59
C GLU A 170 10.25 -25.73 9.11
N GLY A 171 10.60 -25.74 7.81
CA GLY A 171 11.64 -26.60 7.27
C GLY A 171 13.05 -26.17 7.68
N ALA A 172 14.06 -26.99 7.38
CA ALA A 172 15.47 -26.64 7.63
C ALA A 172 15.89 -25.37 6.86
N LEU A 173 15.43 -25.22 5.61
CA LEU A 173 15.72 -24.04 4.79
C LEU A 173 14.97 -22.80 5.29
N ASP A 174 13.71 -22.95 5.73
CA ASP A 174 12.93 -21.86 6.32
C ASP A 174 13.63 -21.29 7.57
N ARG A 175 14.28 -22.14 8.38
CA ARG A 175 15.07 -21.67 9.54
C ARG A 175 16.28 -20.83 9.14
N VAL A 176 16.97 -21.20 8.04
CA VAL A 176 18.12 -20.43 7.53
C VAL A 176 17.66 -19.09 6.95
N VAL A 177 16.60 -19.10 6.13
CA VAL A 177 15.99 -17.88 5.58
C VAL A 177 15.43 -17.01 6.68
N GLY A 178 14.79 -17.60 7.70
CA GLY A 178 14.33 -16.93 8.90
C GLY A 178 15.47 -16.26 9.67
N ALA A 179 16.60 -16.94 9.84
CA ALA A 179 17.76 -16.38 10.52
C ALA A 179 18.39 -15.21 9.73
N LEU A 180 18.57 -15.38 8.41
CA LEU A 180 19.09 -14.32 7.52
C LEU A 180 18.11 -13.14 7.41
N GLY A 181 16.82 -13.42 7.29
CA GLY A 181 15.75 -12.43 7.24
C GLY A 181 15.73 -11.60 8.52
N ARG A 182 15.72 -12.23 9.71
CA ARG A 182 15.77 -11.51 10.99
C ARG A 182 17.08 -10.73 11.19
N ALA A 183 18.20 -11.24 10.68
CA ALA A 183 19.49 -10.55 10.75
C ALA A 183 19.63 -9.41 9.73
N GLY A 184 18.90 -9.46 8.60
CA GLY A 184 18.89 -8.41 7.58
C GLY A 184 17.80 -7.34 7.80
N PHE A 185 16.64 -7.74 8.32
CA PHE A 185 15.53 -6.87 8.74
C PHE A 185 15.70 -6.43 10.20
N PHE A 186 16.86 -5.85 10.55
CA PHE A 186 16.99 -5.17 11.84
C PHE A 186 15.97 -4.04 11.96
N SER A 187 15.49 -3.83 13.19
CA SER A 187 14.38 -2.95 13.63
C SER A 187 14.32 -1.52 13.07
N HIS A 188 15.36 -1.04 12.38
CA HIS A 188 15.38 0.25 11.70
C HIS A 188 14.55 0.29 10.40
N PHE A 189 14.19 -0.85 9.83
CA PHE A 189 13.43 -0.93 8.56
C PHE A 189 11.93 -1.17 8.74
N ALA A 190 11.44 -1.10 9.98
CA ALA A 190 10.05 -1.35 10.30
C ALA A 190 9.16 -0.11 10.15
N VAL A 191 9.73 1.10 10.07
CA VAL A 191 8.96 2.35 10.17
C VAL A 191 8.76 2.95 8.78
N PHE A 192 7.52 2.96 8.29
CA PHE A 192 7.18 3.39 6.93
C PHE A 192 6.27 4.61 6.96
N PRO A 193 6.74 5.78 6.50
CA PRO A 193 5.87 6.92 6.24
C PRO A 193 4.86 6.56 5.14
N VAL A 194 3.57 6.73 5.45
CA VAL A 194 2.47 6.60 4.50
C VAL A 194 2.28 7.97 3.85
N LEU A 195 2.73 8.09 2.61
CA LEU A 195 2.76 9.34 1.86
C LEU A 195 1.46 9.60 1.10
N TYR A 196 0.76 8.54 0.74
CA TYR A 196 -0.55 8.58 0.08
C TYR A 196 -1.36 7.38 0.53
N LEU A 197 -2.64 7.58 0.79
CA LEU A 197 -3.56 6.49 1.06
C LEU A 197 -4.97 6.86 0.58
N ASP A 198 -5.58 5.97 -0.18
CA ASP A 198 -7.01 6.00 -0.48
C ASP A 198 -7.56 4.55 -0.61
N ASP A 199 -8.76 4.40 -1.18
CA ASP A 199 -9.45 3.11 -1.23
C ASP A 199 -8.74 2.03 -2.04
N ASP A 200 -7.99 2.40 -3.08
CA ASP A 200 -7.42 1.47 -4.05
C ASP A 200 -5.94 1.71 -4.38
N MET A 201 -5.31 2.74 -3.82
CA MET A 201 -3.90 3.06 -3.96
C MET A 201 -3.27 3.48 -2.62
N ALA A 202 -2.01 3.11 -2.44
CA ALA A 202 -1.21 3.63 -1.35
C ALA A 202 0.23 3.85 -1.82
N VAL A 203 0.89 4.86 -1.23
CA VAL A 203 2.31 5.12 -1.42
C VAL A 203 2.96 5.22 -0.06
N PHE A 204 4.00 4.44 0.16
CA PHE A 204 4.81 4.50 1.36
C PHE A 204 6.28 4.65 1.01
N ARG A 205 7.05 5.26 1.91
CA ARG A 205 8.47 5.45 1.70
C ARG A 205 9.26 4.34 2.37
N PHE A 206 10.23 3.79 1.64
CA PHE A 206 11.29 2.97 2.19
C PHE A 206 12.44 3.89 2.65
N PRO A 207 12.59 4.15 3.97
CA PRO A 207 13.54 5.14 4.47
C PRO A 207 15.01 4.91 4.06
N PRO A 208 15.55 3.68 4.03
CA PRO A 208 16.98 3.46 3.81
C PRO A 208 17.51 4.00 2.49
N LEU A 209 16.65 4.05 1.47
CA LEU A 209 16.99 4.51 0.13
C LEU A 209 16.19 5.75 -0.27
N ASN A 210 15.40 6.32 0.65
CA ASN A 210 14.47 7.41 0.39
C ASN A 210 13.64 7.19 -0.89
N SER A 211 13.18 5.95 -1.10
CA SER A 211 12.46 5.53 -2.30
C SER A 211 11.00 5.31 -1.97
N ASN A 212 10.11 5.74 -2.85
CA ASN A 212 8.69 5.45 -2.74
C ASN A 212 8.39 4.04 -3.27
N ILE A 213 7.43 3.38 -2.63
CA ILE A 213 6.80 2.14 -3.04
C ILE A 213 5.32 2.47 -3.22
N ALA A 214 4.81 2.28 -4.42
CA ALA A 214 3.42 2.51 -4.74
C ALA A 214 2.72 1.18 -5.03
N VAL A 215 1.56 1.01 -4.41
CA VAL A 215 0.73 -0.19 -4.48
C VAL A 215 -0.68 0.14 -4.91
N ARG A 216 -1.32 -0.79 -5.59
CA ARG A 216 -2.76 -0.75 -5.86
C ARG A 216 -3.45 -1.98 -5.30
N ARG A 217 -4.70 -1.83 -4.92
CA ARG A 217 -5.56 -2.96 -4.53
C ARG A 217 -5.88 -3.81 -5.75
N VAL A 218 -5.84 -5.13 -5.59
CA VAL A 218 -6.13 -6.10 -6.66
C VAL A 218 -7.14 -7.18 -6.25
N ALA A 219 -7.43 -7.34 -4.95
CA ALA A 219 -8.49 -8.18 -4.42
C ALA A 219 -8.91 -7.72 -3.02
#